data_AF-A0A7C7L046-F1
#
_entry.id   AF-A0A7C7L046-F1
#
_cell.length_a   1.000
_cell.length_b   1.000
_cell.length_c   1.000
_cell.angle_alpha   90.00
_cell.angle_beta   90.00
_cell.angle_gamma   90.00
#
_symmetry.space_group_name_H-M   'P 1'
#
loop_
_entity.id
_entity.type
_entity.pdbx_description
1 polymer ?
#
loop_
_entity_poly.entity_id
_entity_poly.type
_entity_poly.pdbx_seq_one_letter_code
_entity_poly.pdbx_strand_id
1 'polypeptide(L)'
;MEPRGNFSIEGAKITLFEASIYEDRFGRAESNLHFLKFEEGEKLEVRAIYTVSIEDMEIREENEEGRVLVEAQGGGSFRFFDGEDVLIFEGDWKVEAKDTMILVENNIVKDLVVVGVYSGEGRNYYEGNRISGRMALKLSGLTESGIGSYSIEGGGVIS
;
A
#
# COMPACT_ATOMS: atom_id res chain seq x y z
N MET A 1 -18.09 -13.21 -17.39
CA MET A 1 -17.07 -12.38 -18.05
C MET A 1 -16.20 -11.84 -16.94
N GLU A 2 -14.89 -11.97 -17.01
CA GLU A 2 -13.99 -11.42 -15.98
C GLU A 2 -14.09 -9.90 -15.95
N PRO A 3 -14.19 -9.25 -14.77
CA PRO A 3 -14.21 -7.80 -14.69
C PRO A 3 -12.87 -7.23 -15.16
N ARG A 4 -12.93 -6.20 -16.03
CA ARG A 4 -11.80 -5.50 -16.65
C ARG A 4 -12.05 -3.99 -16.66
N GLY A 5 -11.01 -3.21 -16.95
CA GLY A 5 -11.09 -1.75 -16.98
C GLY A 5 -10.66 -1.11 -15.66
N ASN A 6 -11.08 0.14 -15.46
CA ASN A 6 -10.70 0.94 -14.30
C ASN A 6 -11.40 0.44 -13.02
N PHE A 7 -10.68 0.44 -11.91
CA PHE A 7 -11.21 0.08 -10.60
C PHE A 7 -10.68 0.98 -9.48
N SER A 8 -11.40 1.03 -8.36
CA SER A 8 -10.95 1.61 -7.10
C SER A 8 -10.71 0.54 -6.02
N ILE A 9 -9.77 0.83 -5.12
CA ILE A 9 -9.48 0.09 -3.89
C ILE A 9 -9.99 0.95 -2.73
N GLU A 10 -11.04 0.48 -2.05
CA GLU A 10 -11.65 1.20 -0.93
C GLU A 10 -11.41 0.44 0.39
N GLY A 11 -10.66 1.02 1.32
CA GLY A 11 -10.75 0.69 2.75
C GLY A 11 -10.13 -0.65 3.18
N ALA A 12 -9.13 -1.16 2.46
CA ALA A 12 -8.38 -2.33 2.92
C ALA A 12 -7.58 -1.96 4.19
N LYS A 13 -7.94 -2.55 5.34
CA LYS A 13 -7.19 -2.37 6.59
C LYS A 13 -6.01 -3.33 6.61
N ILE A 14 -4.82 -2.78 6.89
CA ILE A 14 -3.60 -3.53 7.16
C ILE A 14 -3.30 -3.45 8.65
N THR A 15 -2.93 -4.60 9.22
CA THR A 15 -2.15 -4.66 10.46
C THR A 15 -0.68 -4.86 10.08
N LEU A 16 0.18 -3.90 10.43
CA LEU A 16 1.61 -3.97 10.15
C LEU A 16 2.29 -4.69 11.32
N PHE A 17 2.95 -5.82 11.05
CA PHE A 17 3.45 -6.70 12.12
C PHE A 17 4.92 -6.45 12.51
N GLU A 18 5.70 -5.71 11.73
CA GLU A 18 7.10 -5.39 12.03
C GLU A 18 7.56 -4.20 11.16
N ALA A 19 7.96 -3.10 11.80
CA ALA A 19 8.71 -2.00 11.18
C ALA A 19 9.93 -1.71 12.07
N SER A 20 11.08 -2.29 11.74
CA SER A 20 12.35 -1.88 12.35
C SER A 20 12.92 -0.74 11.51
N ILE A 21 13.01 0.47 12.07
CA ILE A 21 13.56 1.65 11.37
C ILE A 21 15.11 1.57 11.33
N TYR A 22 15.71 0.67 12.11
CA TYR A 22 17.15 0.70 12.44
C TYR A 22 18.01 -0.35 11.75
N GLU A 23 17.51 -1.56 11.46
CA GLU A 23 18.40 -2.67 11.04
C GLU A 23 17.97 -3.41 9.76
N ASP A 24 16.68 -3.39 9.40
CA ASP A 24 16.18 -3.77 8.07
C ASP A 24 14.83 -3.07 7.88
N ARG A 25 14.76 -2.07 6.98
CA ARG A 25 13.55 -1.26 6.78
C ARG A 25 12.54 -1.98 5.89
N PHE A 26 12.21 -3.20 6.29
CA PHE A 26 11.27 -4.07 5.60
C PHE A 26 9.98 -4.18 6.42
N GLY A 27 8.87 -4.26 5.72
CA GLY A 27 7.56 -4.51 6.30
C GLY A 27 6.74 -5.43 5.42
N ARG A 28 5.84 -6.19 6.03
CA ARG A 28 4.82 -6.95 5.32
C ARG A 28 3.45 -6.55 5.83
N ALA A 29 2.54 -6.38 4.88
CA ALA A 29 1.18 -6.00 5.09
C ALA A 29 0.25 -7.00 4.42
N GLU A 30 -0.80 -7.38 5.11
CA GLU A 30 -1.86 -8.21 4.56
C GLU A 30 -3.20 -7.53 4.83
N SER A 31 -4.01 -7.40 3.78
CA SER A 31 -5.34 -6.84 3.91
C SER A 31 -6.32 -7.92 4.40
N ASN A 32 -7.41 -7.49 5.05
CA ASN A 32 -8.62 -8.29 5.05
C ASN A 32 -9.17 -8.44 3.61
N LEU A 33 -10.13 -9.35 3.45
CA LEU A 33 -10.92 -9.44 2.22
C LEU A 33 -11.65 -8.12 1.97
N HIS A 34 -11.53 -7.58 0.77
CA HIS A 34 -12.12 -6.31 0.33
C HIS A 34 -12.49 -6.38 -1.16
N PHE A 35 -12.97 -5.28 -1.75
CA PHE A 35 -13.44 -5.29 -3.14
C PHE A 35 -12.64 -4.35 -4.03
N LEU A 36 -12.28 -4.82 -5.23
CA LEU A 36 -11.99 -3.95 -6.37
C LEU A 36 -13.31 -3.56 -7.02
N LYS A 37 -13.61 -2.26 -7.04
CA LYS A 37 -14.86 -1.74 -7.58
C LYS A 37 -14.63 -1.14 -8.96
N PHE A 38 -15.16 -1.77 -9.98
CA PHE A 38 -15.02 -1.33 -11.37
C PHE A 38 -15.99 -0.20 -11.71
N GLU A 39 -15.58 0.72 -12.59
CA GLU A 39 -16.42 1.85 -13.04
C GLU A 39 -17.73 1.38 -13.68
N GLU A 40 -17.65 0.32 -14.48
CA GLU A 40 -18.80 -0.35 -15.08
C GLU A 40 -18.69 -1.86 -14.83
N GLY A 41 -19.33 -2.36 -13.76
CA GLY A 41 -19.39 -3.81 -13.54
C GLY A 41 -19.58 -4.29 -12.11
N GLU A 42 -19.37 -5.60 -11.94
CA GLU A 42 -19.41 -6.30 -10.66
C GLU A 42 -18.17 -6.02 -9.83
N LYS A 43 -18.31 -6.09 -8.50
CA LYS A 43 -17.18 -5.99 -7.57
C LYS A 43 -16.40 -7.30 -7.60
N LEU A 44 -15.07 -7.21 -7.67
CA LEU A 44 -14.20 -8.37 -7.50
C LEU A 44 -13.74 -8.42 -6.04
N GLU A 45 -14.09 -9.49 -5.33
CA GLU A 45 -13.64 -9.71 -3.96
C GLU A 45 -12.20 -10.22 -3.96
N VAL A 46 -11.32 -9.53 -3.23
CA VAL A 46 -9.88 -9.78 -3.21
C VAL A 46 -9.27 -9.63 -1.82
N ARG A 47 -8.19 -10.37 -1.60
CA ARG A 47 -7.24 -10.19 -0.51
C ARG A 47 -5.89 -9.82 -1.09
N ALA A 48 -5.19 -8.86 -0.50
CA ALA A 48 -3.92 -8.37 -0.99
C ALA A 48 -2.81 -8.56 0.05
N ILE A 49 -1.66 -9.05 -0.41
CA ILE A 49 -0.42 -9.10 0.37
C ILE A 49 0.55 -8.12 -0.27
N TYR A 50 1.09 -7.21 0.53
CA TYR A 50 2.11 -6.25 0.12
C TYR A 50 3.39 -6.47 0.93
N THR A 51 4.51 -6.36 0.26
CA THR A 51 5.81 -6.20 0.89
C THR A 51 6.29 -4.79 0.66
N VAL A 52 6.92 -4.18 1.66
CA VAL A 52 7.51 -2.85 1.60
C VAL A 52 8.97 -2.93 2.00
N SER A 53 9.81 -2.22 1.27
CA SER A 53 11.19 -1.96 1.61
C SER A 53 11.42 -0.46 1.44
N ILE A 54 11.89 0.19 2.50
CA ILE A 54 12.31 1.59 2.47
C ILE A 54 13.80 1.60 2.19
N GLU A 55 14.18 2.11 1.02
CA GLU A 55 15.55 2.16 0.54
C GLU A 55 16.27 3.40 1.10
N ASP A 56 15.58 4.53 1.17
CA ASP A 56 16.16 5.80 1.60
C ASP A 56 15.15 6.67 2.35
N MET A 57 15.65 7.52 3.25
CA MET A 57 14.85 8.49 4.01
C MET A 57 15.62 9.81 4.14
N GLU A 58 15.00 10.91 3.72
CA GLU A 58 15.57 12.24 3.78
C GLU A 58 14.69 13.17 4.61
N ILE A 59 15.27 13.85 5.61
CA ILE A 59 14.56 14.87 6.37
C ILE A 59 14.43 16.12 5.50
N ARG A 60 13.19 16.53 5.22
CA ARG A 60 12.88 17.73 4.45
C ARG A 60 12.76 18.96 5.33
N GLU A 61 12.04 18.84 6.44
CA GLU A 61 11.79 19.94 7.36
C GLU A 61 11.81 19.46 8.81
N GLU A 62 12.34 20.29 9.69
CA GLU A 62 12.28 20.12 11.14
C GLU A 62 11.90 21.46 11.76
N ASN A 63 10.86 21.48 12.60
CA ASN A 63 10.43 22.69 13.30
C ASN A 63 10.84 22.69 14.78
N GLU A 64 10.73 23.85 15.45
CA GLU A 64 11.11 24.03 16.86
C GLU A 64 10.26 23.19 17.85
N GLU A 65 9.14 22.62 17.40
CA GLU A 65 8.28 21.70 18.17
C GLU A 65 8.70 20.23 18.02
N GLY A 66 9.79 19.94 17.30
CA GLY A 66 10.27 18.59 17.07
C GLY A 66 9.43 17.80 16.06
N ARG A 67 8.66 18.49 15.20
CA ARG A 67 8.00 17.88 14.06
C ARG A 67 8.99 17.71 12.92
N VAL A 68 9.12 16.49 12.44
CA VAL A 68 9.99 16.14 11.32
C VAL A 68 9.14 15.68 10.14
N LEU A 69 9.32 16.32 8.99
CA LEU A 69 8.82 15.85 7.70
C LEU A 69 9.90 15.02 7.02
N VAL A 70 9.58 13.75 6.75
CA VAL A 70 10.51 12.83 6.08
C VAL A 70 9.96 12.44 4.72
N GLU A 71 10.80 12.54 3.69
CA GLU A 71 10.59 11.87 2.43
C GLU A 71 11.20 10.47 2.47
N ALA A 72 10.45 9.49 2.01
CA ALA A 72 10.92 8.11 1.91
C ALA A 72 10.95 7.68 0.44
N GLN A 73 11.99 6.94 0.07
CA GLN A 73 12.05 6.18 -1.16
C GLN A 73 12.01 4.70 -0.84
N GLY A 74 11.45 3.93 -1.77
CA GLY A 74 11.35 2.50 -1.61
C GLY A 74 10.32 1.91 -2.56
N GLY A 75 9.91 0.70 -2.24
CA GLY A 75 8.93 -0.04 -3.02
C GLY A 75 8.73 -1.43 -2.45
N GLY A 76 8.37 -2.36 -3.31
CA GLY A 76 8.27 -3.77 -2.95
C GLY A 76 7.38 -4.50 -3.94
N SER A 77 6.76 -5.57 -3.49
CA SER A 77 5.88 -6.40 -4.32
C SER A 77 4.48 -6.52 -3.75
N PHE A 78 3.53 -6.84 -4.61
CA PHE A 78 2.15 -7.11 -4.24
C PHE A 78 1.67 -8.43 -4.87
N ARG A 79 0.71 -9.06 -4.19
CA ARG A 79 -0.03 -10.23 -4.69
C ARG A 79 -1.50 -10.08 -4.33
N PHE A 80 -2.39 -10.19 -5.31
CA PHE A 80 -3.84 -10.21 -5.11
C PHE A 80 -4.36 -11.62 -5.28
N PHE A 81 -5.18 -12.04 -4.33
CA PHE A 81 -5.88 -13.31 -4.29
C PHE A 81 -7.37 -13.04 -4.36
N ASP A 82 -8.14 -13.90 -5.01
CA ASP A 82 -9.61 -13.83 -4.96
C ASP A 82 -10.18 -14.40 -3.66
N GLY A 83 -11.52 -14.46 -3.57
CA GLY A 83 -12.23 -15.03 -2.41
C GLY A 83 -12.01 -16.53 -2.18
N GLU A 84 -11.43 -17.25 -3.14
CA GLU A 84 -11.05 -18.67 -3.02
C GLU A 84 -9.54 -18.86 -2.81
N ASP A 85 -8.81 -17.77 -2.48
CA ASP A 85 -7.37 -17.72 -2.30
C ASP A 85 -6.55 -18.09 -3.55
N VAL A 86 -7.12 -17.93 -4.75
CA VAL A 86 -6.40 -18.10 -6.01
C VAL A 86 -5.66 -16.82 -6.35
N LEU A 87 -4.35 -16.90 -6.63
CA LEU A 87 -3.55 -15.76 -7.05
C LEU A 87 -4.02 -15.25 -8.43
N ILE A 88 -4.46 -14.00 -8.50
CA ILE A 88 -4.99 -13.40 -9.74
C ILE A 88 -4.08 -12.34 -10.33
N PHE A 89 -3.29 -11.65 -9.49
CA PHE A 89 -2.30 -10.67 -9.93
C PHE A 89 -1.07 -10.70 -9.04
N GLU A 90 0.08 -10.46 -9.64
CA GLU A 90 1.32 -10.17 -8.91
C GLU A 90 2.15 -9.13 -9.65
N GLY A 91 2.95 -8.38 -8.90
CA GLY A 91 3.84 -7.39 -9.47
C GLY A 91 4.57 -6.58 -8.42
N ASP A 92 5.12 -5.45 -8.87
CA ASP A 92 5.94 -4.57 -8.07
C ASP A 92 5.27 -3.20 -7.90
N TRP A 93 5.67 -2.51 -6.84
CA TRP A 93 5.28 -1.13 -6.59
C TRP A 93 6.45 -0.29 -6.13
N LYS A 94 6.36 1.01 -6.37
CA LYS A 94 7.40 1.98 -6.04
C LYS A 94 6.79 3.22 -5.40
N VAL A 95 7.44 3.71 -4.35
CA VAL A 95 7.06 4.94 -3.64
C VAL A 95 7.29 6.15 -4.54
N GLU A 96 6.31 7.05 -4.57
CA GLU A 96 6.44 8.40 -5.13
C GLU A 96 6.81 9.37 -4.01
N ALA A 97 8.12 9.64 -3.86
CA ALA A 97 8.66 10.43 -2.74
C ALA A 97 7.97 11.79 -2.57
N LYS A 98 7.73 12.50 -3.69
CA LYS A 98 7.08 13.83 -3.72
C LYS A 98 5.67 13.86 -3.12
N ASP A 99 4.99 12.72 -3.07
CA ASP A 99 3.62 12.57 -2.59
C ASP A 99 3.55 11.77 -1.28
N THR A 100 4.72 11.46 -0.71
CA THR A 100 4.87 10.71 0.55
C THR A 100 5.19 11.66 1.69
N MET A 101 4.45 11.52 2.79
CA MET A 101 4.54 12.38 3.96
C MET A 101 4.62 11.52 5.22
N ILE A 102 5.67 11.69 6.00
CA ILE A 102 5.81 11.09 7.32
C ILE A 102 5.99 12.21 8.32
N LEU A 103 5.04 12.34 9.25
CA LEU A 103 5.11 13.27 10.36
C LEU A 103 5.54 12.52 11.62
N VAL A 104 6.69 12.90 12.17
CA VAL A 104 7.19 12.36 13.45
C VAL A 104 7.17 13.45 14.51
N GLU A 105 6.66 13.14 15.69
CA GLU A 105 6.65 14.03 16.86
C GLU A 105 7.08 13.22 18.10
N ASN A 106 8.07 13.71 18.84
CA ASN A 106 8.62 13.02 20.02
C ASN A 106 9.02 11.54 19.75
N ASN A 107 9.63 11.28 18.59
CA ASN A 107 9.99 9.94 18.10
C ASN A 107 8.80 8.99 17.82
N ILE A 108 7.58 9.52 17.73
CA ILE A 108 6.37 8.76 17.40
C ILE A 108 5.85 9.24 16.05
N VAL A 109 5.59 8.30 15.12
CA VAL A 109 4.91 8.62 13.85
C VAL A 109 3.48 9.05 14.16
N LYS A 110 3.14 10.31 13.89
CA LYS A 110 1.82 10.91 14.12
C LYS A 110 0.93 10.85 12.89
N ASP A 111 1.54 10.97 11.71
CA ASP A 111 0.87 10.82 10.42
C ASP A 111 1.80 10.11 9.45
N LEU A 112 1.24 9.25 8.62
CA LEU A 112 1.95 8.54 7.57
C LEU A 112 1.04 8.46 6.36
N VAL A 113 1.49 9.03 5.25
CA VAL A 113 0.89 8.84 3.93
C VAL A 113 2.01 8.42 3.00
N VAL A 114 2.04 7.15 2.61
CA VAL A 114 2.98 6.63 1.60
C VAL A 114 2.20 6.42 0.32
N VAL A 115 2.58 7.12 -0.73
CA VAL A 115 1.94 6.98 -2.04
C VAL A 115 2.88 6.25 -2.97
N GLY A 116 2.36 5.31 -3.74
CA GLY A 116 3.15 4.56 -4.70
C GLY A 116 2.36 4.16 -5.94
N VAL A 117 3.10 3.89 -7.00
CA VAL A 117 2.59 3.34 -8.26
C VAL A 117 2.92 1.86 -8.32
N TYR A 118 2.02 1.06 -8.88
CA TYR A 118 2.23 -0.38 -9.05
C TYR A 118 1.96 -0.83 -10.47
N SER A 119 2.64 -1.90 -10.88
CA SER A 119 2.37 -2.61 -12.12
C SER A 119 2.68 -4.10 -11.96
N GLY A 120 1.87 -4.92 -12.60
CA GLY A 120 2.02 -6.37 -12.54
C GLY A 120 1.31 -7.08 -13.69
N GLU A 121 1.23 -8.40 -13.53
CA GLU A 121 0.70 -9.32 -14.53
C GLU A 121 -0.41 -10.17 -13.93
N GLY A 122 -1.37 -10.53 -14.78
CA GLY A 122 -2.42 -11.47 -14.45
C GLY A 122 -1.90 -12.91 -14.34
N ARG A 123 -2.55 -13.67 -13.48
CA ARG A 123 -2.30 -15.10 -13.22
C ARG A 123 -3.61 -15.87 -13.27
N ASN A 124 -3.53 -17.18 -13.47
CA ASN A 124 -4.69 -18.06 -13.62
C ASN A 124 -5.68 -17.52 -14.66
N TYR A 125 -6.93 -17.27 -14.28
CA TYR A 125 -7.94 -16.81 -15.22
C TYR A 125 -7.69 -15.39 -15.75
N TYR A 126 -6.82 -14.59 -15.12
CA TYR A 126 -6.37 -13.31 -15.65
C TYR A 126 -5.10 -13.41 -16.53
N GLU A 127 -4.63 -14.60 -16.89
CA GLU A 127 -3.46 -14.77 -17.77
C GLU A 127 -3.55 -13.93 -19.06
N GLY A 128 -2.43 -13.26 -19.39
CA GLY A 128 -2.33 -12.37 -20.54
C GLY A 128 -2.80 -10.92 -20.29
N ASN A 129 -3.45 -10.64 -19.15
CA ASN A 129 -3.79 -9.27 -18.76
C ASN A 129 -2.64 -8.62 -17.95
N ARG A 130 -2.59 -7.29 -17.96
CA ARG A 130 -1.72 -6.47 -17.11
C ARG A 130 -2.57 -5.71 -16.09
N ILE A 131 -1.99 -5.46 -14.93
CA ILE A 131 -2.57 -4.56 -13.93
C ILE A 131 -1.61 -3.40 -13.69
N SER A 132 -2.13 -2.20 -13.52
CA SER A 132 -1.34 -1.05 -13.10
C SER A 132 -2.20 -0.03 -12.38
N GLY A 133 -1.59 0.79 -11.53
CA GLY A 133 -2.34 1.80 -10.81
C GLY A 133 -1.51 2.56 -9.78
N ARG A 134 -2.22 3.20 -8.87
CA ARG A 134 -1.67 4.00 -7.78
C ARG A 134 -2.37 3.64 -6.48
N MET A 135 -1.61 3.55 -5.40
CA MET A 135 -2.11 3.29 -4.07
C MET A 135 -1.50 4.24 -3.05
N ALA A 136 -2.24 4.46 -1.97
CA ALA A 136 -1.83 5.22 -0.82
C ALA A 136 -2.02 4.35 0.42
N LEU A 137 -0.96 4.20 1.21
CA LEU A 137 -0.98 3.65 2.55
C LEU A 137 -1.10 4.82 3.53
N LYS A 138 -2.17 4.87 4.31
CA LYS A 138 -2.43 5.94 5.27
C LYS A 138 -2.49 5.42 6.70
N LEU A 139 -1.91 6.14 7.65
CA LEU A 139 -2.11 5.87 9.07
C LEU A 139 -3.56 6.19 9.44
N SER A 140 -4.27 5.19 9.94
CA SER A 140 -5.69 5.27 10.33
C SER A 140 -5.89 5.29 11.85
N GLY A 141 -4.87 4.91 12.63
CA GLY A 141 -4.89 4.96 14.09
C GLY A 141 -3.59 4.49 14.71
N LEU A 142 -3.37 4.85 15.97
CA LEU A 142 -2.24 4.42 16.79
C LEU A 142 -2.75 3.85 18.11
N THR A 143 -2.19 2.74 18.55
CA THR A 143 -2.40 2.26 19.93
C THR A 143 -1.60 3.11 20.92
N GLU A 144 -1.92 2.99 22.21
CA GLU A 144 -1.14 3.61 23.30
C GLU A 144 0.32 3.13 23.33
N SER A 145 0.59 1.94 22.81
CA SER A 145 1.93 1.37 22.66
C SER A 145 2.66 1.82 21.38
N GLY A 146 2.05 2.69 20.57
CA GLY A 146 2.66 3.22 19.34
C GLY A 146 2.51 2.31 18.10
N ILE A 147 1.65 1.28 18.15
CA ILE A 147 1.40 0.40 17.02
C ILE A 147 0.40 1.07 16.07
N GLY A 148 0.79 1.26 14.81
CA GLY A 148 -0.04 1.85 13.77
C GLY A 148 -1.03 0.86 13.15
N SER A 149 -2.26 1.31 12.92
CA SER A 149 -3.23 0.68 12.01
C SER A 149 -3.25 1.47 10.71
N TYR A 150 -3.21 0.80 9.55
CA TYR A 150 -3.10 1.48 8.27
C TYR A 150 -4.27 1.14 7.33
N SER A 151 -4.68 2.09 6.49
CA SER A 151 -5.62 1.86 5.38
C SER A 151 -4.88 1.92 4.04
N ILE A 152 -5.28 1.07 3.11
CA ILE A 152 -4.91 1.18 1.70
C ILE A 152 -6.10 1.73 0.93
N GLU A 153 -5.82 2.76 0.14
CA GLU A 153 -6.75 3.36 -0.80
C GLU A 153 -6.06 3.51 -2.15
N GLY A 154 -6.81 3.50 -3.25
CA GLY A 154 -6.20 3.69 -4.55
C GLY A 154 -7.11 3.34 -5.71
N GLY A 155 -6.50 3.16 -6.87
CA GLY A 155 -7.17 2.71 -8.06
C GLY A 155 -6.19 2.20 -9.09
N GLY A 156 -6.72 1.59 -10.14
CA GLY A 156 -5.92 1.02 -11.20
C GLY A 156 -6.76 0.61 -12.40
N VAL A 157 -6.11 -0.07 -13.33
CA VAL A 157 -6.70 -0.59 -14.55
C VAL A 157 -6.23 -2.02 -14.78
N ILE A 158 -7.14 -2.89 -15.22
CA ILE A 158 -6.84 -4.21 -15.78
C ILE A 158 -7.02 -4.12 -17.31
N SER A 159 -5.98 -4.47 -18.07
CA SER A 159 -5.89 -4.34 -19.53
C SER A 159 -5.38 -5.61 -20.22
#